data_AF-A0A3N9VZC2-F1
#
_entry.id   AF-A0A3N9VZC2-F1
#
_cell.length_a   1.000
_cell.length_b   1.000
_cell.length_c   1.000
_cell.angle_alpha   90.00
_cell.angle_beta   90.00
_cell.angle_gamma   90.00
#
_symmetry.space_group_name_H-M   'P 1'
#
loop_
_entity.id
_entity.type
_entity.pdbx_description
1 polymer ?
#
loop_
_entity_poly.entity_id
_entity_poly.type
_entity_poly.pdbx_seq_one_letter_code
_entity_poly.pdbx_strand_id
1 'polypeptide(L)'
;MTRGLDIALLLGAAVLLVAVGAVRLSTRLGVPSLLVYLALGVAIGEGGLGIRFDDVELTRTLGFCALIVIIAEGGLTARWTTLRPVLGLASALSTVGVIVSIVVVGVAVHLLLGLDWRLALLYGAVLSSTDAAAVFATLRRLRLPPRLVATLEAESGMNDAPVVLLVVLLSHRGFSHPWWYEAALVCYELGVGAAVGV
;
A
#
# COMPACT_ATOMS: atom_id res chain seq x y z
N MET A 1 -17.09 29.34 -6.12
CA MET A 1 -15.88 28.48 -6.01
C MET A 1 -15.34 28.37 -4.58
N THR A 2 -15.48 29.37 -3.70
CA THR A 2 -14.94 29.34 -2.32
C THR A 2 -15.67 28.37 -1.37
N ARG A 3 -17.01 28.36 -1.34
CA ARG A 3 -17.78 27.52 -0.40
C ARG A 3 -17.51 26.01 -0.48
N GLY A 4 -17.23 25.49 -1.67
CA GLY A 4 -16.92 24.06 -1.84
C GLY A 4 -15.56 23.69 -1.25
N LEU A 5 -14.58 24.57 -1.41
CA LEU A 5 -13.25 24.42 -0.80
C LEU A 5 -13.34 24.53 0.73
N ASP A 6 -14.12 25.47 1.24
CA ASP A 6 -14.31 25.64 2.69
C ASP A 6 -14.89 24.38 3.34
N ILE A 7 -15.90 23.77 2.70
CA ILE A 7 -16.51 22.51 3.18
C ILE A 7 -15.51 21.35 3.09
N ALA A 8 -14.76 21.25 1.99
CA ALA A 8 -13.76 20.18 1.83
C ALA A 8 -12.64 20.28 2.87
N LEU A 9 -12.14 21.48 3.15
CA LEU A 9 -11.14 21.73 4.20
C LEU A 9 -11.69 21.41 5.58
N LEU A 10 -12.95 21.77 5.86
CA LEU A 10 -13.59 21.49 7.14
C LEU A 10 -13.80 19.98 7.36
N LEU A 11 -14.24 19.26 6.33
CA LEU A 11 -14.33 17.80 6.36
C LEU A 11 -12.96 17.14 6.52
N GLY A 12 -11.96 17.59 5.77
CA GLY A 12 -10.58 17.10 5.89
C GLY A 12 -10.01 17.31 7.29
N ALA A 13 -10.21 18.50 7.87
CA ALA A 13 -9.80 18.81 9.24
C ALA A 13 -10.54 17.95 10.28
N ALA A 14 -11.84 17.73 10.10
CA ALA A 14 -12.63 16.87 10.98
C ALA A 14 -12.12 15.41 10.93
N VAL A 15 -11.88 14.87 9.73
CA VAL A 15 -11.30 13.53 9.54
C VAL A 15 -9.93 13.42 10.22
N LEU A 16 -9.07 14.43 10.05
CA LEU A 16 -7.75 14.51 10.69
C LEU A 16 -7.87 14.50 12.22
N LEU A 17 -8.76 15.30 12.80
CA LEU A 17 -8.98 15.35 14.24
C LEU A 17 -9.45 14.01 14.80
N VAL A 18 -10.40 13.36 14.11
CA VAL A 18 -10.88 12.03 14.50
C VAL A 18 -9.74 11.00 14.39
N ALA A 19 -8.95 11.03 13.32
CA ALA A 19 -7.81 10.14 13.13
C ALA A 19 -6.75 10.31 14.24
N VAL A 20 -6.41 11.55 14.61
CA VAL A 20 -5.48 11.84 15.71
C VAL A 20 -6.04 11.34 17.06
N GLY A 21 -7.33 11.55 17.31
CA GLY A 21 -8.01 11.00 18.49
C GLY A 21 -7.96 9.47 18.53
N ALA A 22 -8.20 8.83 17.38
CA ALA A 22 -8.16 7.38 17.22
C ALA A 22 -6.77 6.80 17.50
N VAL A 23 -5.69 7.46 17.07
CA VAL A 23 -4.31 7.03 17.39
C VAL A 23 -4.05 7.04 18.89
N ARG A 24 -4.49 8.09 19.59
CA ARG A 24 -4.34 8.16 21.05
C ARG A 24 -5.11 7.07 21.76
N LEU A 25 -6.30 6.71 21.27
CA LEU A 25 -7.05 5.59 21.82
C LEU A 25 -6.36 4.24 21.51
N SER A 26 -5.90 4.05 20.27
CA SER A 26 -5.20 2.85 19.82
C SER A 26 -3.98 2.54 20.68
N THR A 27 -3.16 3.56 20.92
CA THR A 27 -1.94 3.45 21.75
C THR A 27 -2.26 3.13 23.20
N ARG A 28 -3.37 3.63 23.76
CA ARG A 28 -3.85 3.27 25.10
C ARG A 28 -4.37 1.83 25.19
N LEU A 29 -5.13 1.38 24.19
CA LEU A 29 -5.67 0.01 24.13
C LEU A 29 -4.61 -1.02 23.73
N GLY A 30 -3.48 -0.56 23.19
CA GLY A 30 -2.38 -1.42 22.74
C GLY A 30 -2.65 -2.16 21.43
N VAL A 31 -3.69 -1.77 20.69
CA VAL A 31 -4.11 -2.33 19.39
C VAL A 31 -3.35 -1.62 18.25
N PRO A 32 -3.02 -2.30 17.13
CA PRO A 32 -2.48 -1.65 15.93
C PRO A 32 -3.39 -0.54 15.41
N SER A 33 -2.83 0.63 15.10
CA SER A 33 -3.57 1.81 14.62
C SER A 33 -4.35 1.55 13.35
N LEU A 34 -3.82 0.74 12.43
CA LEU A 34 -4.48 0.35 11.18
C LEU A 34 -5.83 -0.32 11.42
N LEU A 35 -5.93 -1.20 12.43
CA LEU A 35 -7.21 -1.85 12.77
C LEU A 35 -8.22 -0.84 13.30
N VAL A 36 -7.77 0.17 14.04
CA VAL A 36 -8.64 1.24 14.54
C VAL A 36 -9.13 2.11 13.39
N TYR A 37 -8.27 2.46 12.43
CA TYR A 37 -8.67 3.20 11.24
C TYR A 37 -9.65 2.41 10.35
N LEU A 38 -9.41 1.11 10.17
CA LEU A 38 -10.33 0.24 9.45
C LEU A 38 -11.70 0.18 10.15
N ALA A 39 -11.71 -0.05 11.47
CA ALA A 39 -12.95 -0.09 12.24
C ALA A 39 -13.70 1.25 12.20
N LEU A 40 -12.99 2.37 12.25
CA LEU A 40 -13.56 3.70 12.09
C LEU A 40 -14.18 3.88 10.70
N GLY A 41 -13.47 3.48 9.64
CA GLY A 41 -13.98 3.53 8.27
C GLY A 41 -15.25 2.71 8.08
N VAL A 42 -15.27 1.48 8.61
CA VAL A 42 -16.45 0.59 8.60
C VAL A 42 -17.61 1.20 9.41
N ALA A 43 -17.32 1.79 10.57
CA ALA A 43 -18.33 2.43 11.42
C ALA A 43 -18.92 3.71 10.80
N ILE A 44 -18.14 4.47 10.03
CA ILE A 44 -18.62 5.67 9.34
C ILE A 44 -19.33 5.31 8.03
N GLY A 45 -18.90 4.25 7.36
CA GLY A 45 -19.42 3.83 6.05
C GLY A 45 -20.85 3.31 6.06
N GLU A 46 -21.26 2.73 4.94
CA GLU A 46 -22.64 2.29 4.69
C GLU A 46 -23.18 1.33 5.78
N GLY A 47 -22.33 0.46 6.32
CA GLY A 47 -22.70 -0.49 7.37
C GLY A 47 -22.83 0.12 8.78
N GLY A 48 -22.50 1.39 8.97
CA GLY A 48 -22.55 2.08 10.26
C GLY A 48 -23.38 3.37 10.21
N LEU A 49 -22.73 4.52 10.09
CA LEU A 49 -23.39 5.83 10.04
C LEU A 49 -24.05 6.14 8.68
N GLY A 50 -23.86 5.29 7.68
CA GLY A 50 -24.55 5.39 6.39
C GLY A 50 -23.89 6.34 5.38
N ILE A 51 -22.62 6.72 5.58
CA ILE A 51 -21.88 7.49 4.56
C ILE A 51 -21.55 6.55 3.39
N ARG A 52 -22.02 6.93 2.21
CA ARG A 52 -21.75 6.21 0.96
C ARG A 52 -20.37 6.61 0.43
N PHE A 53 -19.51 5.61 0.25
CA PHE A 53 -18.18 5.78 -0.34
C PHE A 53 -18.16 5.14 -1.74
N ASP A 54 -18.93 5.71 -2.68
CA ASP A 54 -19.06 5.19 -4.05
C ASP A 54 -18.23 5.96 -5.10
N ASP A 55 -17.43 6.93 -4.66
CA ASP A 55 -16.56 7.72 -5.53
C ASP A 55 -15.18 7.05 -5.69
N VAL A 56 -15.06 6.24 -6.75
CA VAL A 56 -13.83 5.54 -7.12
C VAL A 56 -12.73 6.52 -7.55
N GLU A 57 -13.08 7.64 -8.19
CA GLU A 57 -12.10 8.61 -8.71
C GLU A 57 -11.47 9.41 -7.56
N LEU A 58 -12.29 9.84 -6.60
CA LEU A 58 -11.82 10.50 -5.39
C LEU A 58 -10.97 9.55 -4.55
N THR A 59 -11.40 8.29 -4.38
CA THR A 59 -10.65 7.27 -3.62
C THR A 59 -9.30 7.01 -4.26
N ARG A 60 -9.25 6.85 -5.59
CA ARG A 60 -8.01 6.68 -6.35
C ARG A 60 -7.09 7.89 -6.19
N THR A 61 -7.62 9.10 -6.33
CA THR A 61 -6.84 10.34 -6.26
C THR A 61 -6.23 10.52 -4.87
N LEU A 62 -7.03 10.37 -3.80
CA LEU A 62 -6.55 10.44 -2.43
C LEU A 62 -5.53 9.32 -2.14
N GLY A 63 -5.79 8.10 -2.62
CA GLY A 63 -4.88 6.97 -2.49
C GLY A 63 -3.51 7.22 -3.12
N PHE A 64 -3.46 7.72 -4.36
CA PHE A 64 -2.19 8.07 -5.00
C PHE A 64 -1.48 9.24 -4.32
N CYS A 65 -2.20 10.30 -3.94
CA CYS A 65 -1.61 11.41 -3.19
C CYS A 65 -0.98 10.92 -1.87
N ALA A 66 -1.70 10.08 -1.13
CA ALA A 66 -1.20 9.49 0.11
C ALA A 66 0.01 8.60 -0.15
N LEU A 67 -0.04 7.72 -1.14
CA LEU A 67 1.07 6.83 -1.51
C LEU A 67 2.34 7.61 -1.87
N ILE A 68 2.21 8.66 -2.69
CA ILE A 68 3.34 9.52 -3.07
C ILE A 68 3.96 10.15 -1.83
N VAL A 69 3.15 10.68 -0.91
CA VAL A 69 3.63 11.28 0.34
C VAL A 69 4.32 10.23 1.22
N ILE A 70 3.72 9.04 1.39
CA ILE A 70 4.25 7.95 2.22
C ILE A 70 5.60 7.46 1.69
N ILE A 71 5.70 7.18 0.37
CA ILE A 71 6.95 6.72 -0.25
C ILE A 71 8.01 7.84 -0.20
N ALA A 72 7.62 9.10 -0.44
CA ALA A 72 8.55 10.23 -0.36
C ALA A 72 9.08 10.43 1.06
N GLU A 73 8.21 10.41 2.08
CA GLU A 73 8.62 10.50 3.48
C GLU A 73 9.52 9.32 3.88
N GLY A 74 9.16 8.10 3.49
CA GLY A 74 9.98 6.91 3.71
C GLY A 74 11.37 7.02 3.09
N GLY A 75 11.46 7.51 1.84
CA GLY A 75 12.73 7.76 1.15
C GLY A 75 13.57 8.86 1.78
N LEU A 76 12.96 9.97 2.21
CA LEU A 76 13.66 11.11 2.82
C LEU A 76 14.16 10.82 4.24
N THR A 77 13.44 10.00 5.00
CA THR A 77 13.81 9.63 6.37
C THR A 77 14.75 8.42 6.42
N ALA A 78 14.82 7.64 5.34
CA ALA A 78 15.69 6.49 5.20
C ALA A 78 17.18 6.87 5.25
N ARG A 79 17.94 6.19 6.12
CA ARG A 79 19.39 6.34 6.18
C ARG A 79 20.05 5.40 5.19
N TRP A 80 20.68 5.96 4.16
CA TRP A 80 21.40 5.19 3.15
C TRP A 80 22.44 4.22 3.74
N THR A 81 23.15 4.64 4.80
CA THR A 81 24.14 3.81 5.50
C THR A 81 23.55 2.58 6.17
N THR A 82 22.27 2.63 6.55
CA THR A 82 21.55 1.51 7.17
C THR A 82 20.91 0.61 6.12
N LEU A 83 20.40 1.16 5.01
CA LEU A 83 19.73 0.38 3.97
C LEU A 83 20.70 -0.29 3.00
N ARG A 84 21.77 0.39 2.57
CA ARG A 84 22.71 -0.12 1.56
C ARG A 84 23.18 -1.57 1.80
N PRO A 85 23.51 -2.00 3.04
CA PRO A 85 23.93 -3.37 3.30
C PRO A 85 22.83 -4.44 3.12
N VAL A 86 21.55 -4.05 3.18
CA VAL A 86 20.39 -4.97 3.11
C VAL A 86 19.62 -4.88 1.79
N LEU A 87 19.92 -3.89 0.93
CA LEU A 87 19.23 -3.67 -0.35
C LEU A 87 19.19 -4.90 -1.25
N GLY A 88 20.26 -5.71 -1.29
CA GLY A 88 20.28 -6.92 -2.12
C GLY A 88 19.29 -7.99 -1.67
N LEU A 89 19.07 -8.12 -0.36
CA LEU A 89 18.08 -9.06 0.19
C LEU A 89 16.67 -8.48 0.04
N ALA A 90 16.49 -7.20 0.37
CA ALA A 90 15.22 -6.50 0.25
C ALA A 90 14.73 -6.46 -1.21
N SER A 91 15.62 -6.26 -2.19
CA SER A 91 15.27 -6.28 -3.61
C SER A 91 14.82 -7.67 -4.07
N ALA A 92 15.48 -8.73 -3.62
CA ALA A 92 15.09 -10.10 -3.93
C ALA A 92 13.71 -10.44 -3.35
N LEU A 93 13.45 -10.06 -2.09
CA LEU A 93 12.14 -10.24 -1.44
C LEU A 93 11.05 -9.44 -2.17
N SER A 94 11.33 -8.16 -2.47
CA SER A 94 10.41 -7.25 -3.14
C SER A 94 10.14 -7.60 -4.62
N THR A 95 10.94 -8.47 -5.24
CA THR A 95 10.74 -8.90 -6.63
C THR A 95 10.25 -10.34 -6.70
N VAL A 96 11.14 -11.28 -6.36
CA VAL A 96 10.85 -12.72 -6.42
C VAL A 96 9.78 -13.09 -5.41
N GLY A 97 9.87 -12.59 -4.17
CA GLY A 97 8.90 -12.89 -3.13
C GLY A 97 7.50 -12.38 -3.47
N VAL A 98 7.41 -11.17 -4.00
CA VAL A 98 6.15 -10.57 -4.48
C VAL A 98 5.56 -11.39 -5.64
N ILE A 99 6.34 -11.69 -6.69
CA ILE A 99 5.86 -12.47 -7.83
C ILE A 99 5.35 -13.85 -7.38
N VAL A 100 6.10 -14.54 -6.53
CA VAL A 100 5.69 -15.84 -5.99
C VAL A 100 4.38 -15.70 -5.21
N SER A 101 4.26 -14.67 -4.37
CA SER A 101 3.05 -14.42 -3.58
C SER A 101 1.83 -14.16 -4.47
N ILE A 102 1.97 -13.34 -5.50
CA ILE A 102 0.91 -13.04 -6.47
C ILE A 102 0.46 -14.31 -7.17
N VAL A 103 1.40 -15.14 -7.64
CA VAL A 103 1.08 -16.38 -8.34
C VAL A 103 0.40 -17.38 -7.42
N VAL A 104 0.95 -17.61 -6.22
CA VAL A 104 0.40 -18.57 -5.26
C VAL A 104 -1.01 -18.17 -4.83
N VAL A 105 -1.20 -16.91 -4.44
CA VAL A 105 -2.53 -16.40 -4.03
C VAL A 105 -3.48 -16.37 -5.22
N GLY A 106 -3.02 -15.92 -6.39
CA GLY A 106 -3.84 -15.88 -7.60
C GLY A 106 -4.31 -17.26 -8.05
N VAL A 107 -3.43 -18.26 -8.04
CA VAL A 107 -3.81 -19.66 -8.32
C VAL A 107 -4.82 -20.15 -7.29
N ALA A 108 -4.60 -19.90 -6.00
CA ALA A 108 -5.53 -20.30 -4.95
C ALA A 108 -6.91 -19.65 -5.14
N VAL A 109 -6.96 -18.35 -5.44
CA VAL A 109 -8.20 -17.61 -5.70
C VAL A 109 -8.91 -18.13 -6.95
N HIS A 110 -8.18 -18.41 -8.04
CA HIS A 110 -8.74 -18.98 -9.27
C HIS A 110 -9.40 -20.34 -8.99
N LEU A 111 -8.71 -21.22 -8.27
CA LEU A 111 -9.18 -22.59 -8.02
C LEU A 111 -10.30 -22.65 -6.96
N LEU A 112 -10.23 -21.84 -5.91
CA LEU A 112 -11.17 -21.87 -4.79
C LEU A 112 -12.44 -21.06 -5.05
N LEU A 113 -12.32 -19.92 -5.74
CA LEU A 113 -13.42 -18.98 -5.96
C LEU A 113 -13.92 -18.99 -7.41
N GLY A 114 -13.25 -19.68 -8.33
CA GLY A 114 -13.66 -19.79 -9.74
C GLY A 114 -13.56 -18.47 -10.52
N LEU A 115 -12.82 -17.49 -10.00
CA LEU A 115 -12.61 -16.19 -10.65
C LEU A 115 -11.72 -16.35 -11.88
N ASP A 116 -11.87 -15.50 -12.90
CA ASP A 116 -10.94 -15.49 -14.04
C ASP A 116 -9.50 -15.17 -13.60
N TRP A 117 -8.52 -15.59 -14.41
CA TRP A 117 -7.10 -15.38 -14.10
C TRP A 117 -6.73 -13.91 -13.86
N ARG A 118 -7.36 -12.96 -14.56
CA ARG A 118 -7.04 -11.53 -14.37
C ARG A 118 -7.51 -11.07 -13.01
N LEU A 119 -8.76 -11.35 -12.63
CA LEU A 119 -9.26 -11.03 -11.29
C LEU A 119 -8.49 -11.78 -10.20
N ALA A 120 -8.18 -13.05 -10.41
CA ALA A 120 -7.46 -13.84 -9.43
C ALA A 120 -6.04 -13.29 -9.18
N LEU A 121 -5.29 -12.96 -10.23
CA LEU A 121 -3.98 -12.31 -10.12
C LEU A 121 -4.09 -10.88 -9.56
N LEU A 122 -5.19 -10.16 -9.82
CA LEU A 122 -5.45 -8.85 -9.21
C LEU A 122 -5.60 -8.98 -7.69
N TYR A 123 -6.35 -9.97 -7.20
CA TYR A 123 -6.41 -10.26 -5.76
C TYR A 123 -5.02 -10.63 -5.21
N GLY A 124 -4.26 -11.46 -5.94
CA GLY A 124 -2.88 -11.78 -5.59
C GLY A 124 -1.99 -10.54 -5.48
N ALA A 125 -2.07 -9.61 -6.43
CA ALA A 125 -1.34 -8.34 -6.43
C ALA A 125 -1.72 -7.49 -5.22
N VAL A 126 -3.01 -7.23 -5.00
CA VAL A 126 -3.50 -6.42 -3.88
C VAL A 126 -3.06 -6.99 -2.52
N LEU A 127 -3.01 -8.31 -2.38
CA LEU A 127 -2.62 -8.99 -1.14
C LEU A 127 -1.11 -9.18 -0.96
N SER A 128 -0.30 -8.84 -1.97
CA SER A 128 1.16 -9.06 -1.95
C SER A 128 1.96 -7.91 -1.35
N SER A 129 1.42 -6.69 -1.32
CA SER A 129 2.09 -5.55 -0.66
C SER A 129 2.09 -5.76 0.86
N THR A 130 3.25 -5.50 1.48
CA THR A 130 3.47 -5.72 2.91
C THR A 130 3.73 -4.39 3.61
N ASP A 131 3.14 -4.22 4.80
CA ASP A 131 3.30 -3.01 5.63
C ASP A 131 4.21 -3.29 6.83
N ALA A 132 5.43 -2.73 6.79
CA ALA A 132 6.39 -2.84 7.87
C ALA A 132 5.89 -2.23 9.19
N ALA A 133 5.12 -1.13 9.14
CA ALA A 133 4.56 -0.49 10.33
C ALA A 133 3.55 -1.39 11.05
N ALA A 134 2.73 -2.13 10.30
CA ALA A 134 1.83 -3.15 10.85
C ALA A 134 2.61 -4.27 11.56
N VAL A 135 3.64 -4.79 10.91
CA VAL A 135 4.51 -5.84 11.46
C VAL A 135 5.19 -5.34 12.74
N PHE A 136 5.80 -4.16 12.74
CA PHE A 136 6.43 -3.61 13.93
C PHE A 136 5.45 -3.28 15.06
N ALA A 137 4.22 -2.85 14.74
CA ALA A 137 3.19 -2.61 15.75
C ALA A 137 2.84 -3.90 16.53
N THR A 138 2.79 -5.04 15.83
CA THR A 138 2.54 -6.36 16.45
C THR A 138 3.77 -6.91 17.18
N LEU A 139 4.97 -6.71 16.62
CA LEU A 139 6.23 -7.18 17.18
C LEU A 139 6.87 -6.21 18.17
N ARG A 140 6.21 -5.11 18.56
CA ARG A 140 6.78 -4.03 19.39
C ARG A 140 7.37 -4.47 20.74
N ARG A 141 6.98 -5.65 21.24
CA ARG A 141 7.48 -6.23 22.50
C ARG A 141 8.81 -6.99 22.33
N LEU A 142 9.17 -7.31 21.08
CA LEU A 142 10.38 -8.03 20.73
C LEU A 142 11.48 -7.05 20.32
N ARG A 143 12.71 -7.32 20.76
CA ARG A 143 13.89 -6.57 20.32
C ARG A 143 14.40 -7.17 19.02
N LEU A 144 13.92 -6.64 17.89
CA LEU A 144 14.38 -7.09 16.58
C LEU A 144 15.80 -6.57 16.30
N PRO A 145 16.67 -7.37 15.69
CA PRO A 145 18.00 -6.92 15.32
C PRO A 145 17.91 -5.80 14.26
N PRO A 146 18.78 -4.76 14.32
CA PRO A 146 18.69 -3.60 13.41
C PRO A 146 18.72 -3.97 11.92
N ARG A 147 19.45 -5.04 11.56
CA ARG A 147 19.49 -5.55 10.18
C ARG A 147 18.14 -6.08 9.71
N LEU A 148 17.37 -6.75 10.58
CA LEU A 148 16.06 -7.26 10.22
C LEU A 148 15.04 -6.12 10.07
N VAL A 149 15.08 -5.14 10.97
CA VAL A 149 14.25 -3.91 10.86
C VAL A 149 14.53 -3.21 9.54
N ALA A 150 15.80 -2.95 9.22
CA ALA A 150 16.19 -2.31 7.97
C ALA A 150 15.80 -3.14 6.72
N THR A 151 15.85 -4.47 6.81
CA THR A 151 15.44 -5.34 5.70
C THR A 151 13.93 -5.26 5.46
N LEU A 152 13.13 -5.31 6.54
CA LEU A 152 11.67 -5.23 6.46
C LEU A 152 11.19 -3.84 6.00
N GLU A 153 11.84 -2.77 6.48
CA GLU A 153 11.56 -1.40 6.02
C GLU A 153 11.88 -1.25 4.53
N ALA A 154 13.04 -1.76 4.08
CA ALA A 154 13.42 -1.73 2.67
C ALA A 154 12.48 -2.58 1.80
N GLU A 155 12.13 -3.78 2.25
CA GLU A 155 11.22 -4.69 1.53
C GLU A 155 9.83 -4.08 1.35
N SER A 156 9.26 -3.51 2.41
CA SER A 156 7.94 -2.86 2.41
C SER A 156 7.92 -1.67 1.45
N GLY A 157 8.88 -0.75 1.57
CA GLY A 157 8.94 0.43 0.70
C GLY A 157 9.24 0.10 -0.78
N MET A 158 10.04 -0.94 -1.04
CA MET A 158 10.37 -1.34 -2.41
C MET A 158 9.23 -2.07 -3.11
N ASN A 159 8.34 -2.75 -2.38
CA ASN A 159 7.25 -3.52 -2.99
C ASN A 159 6.02 -2.67 -3.34
N ASP A 160 5.82 -1.53 -2.67
CA ASP A 160 4.62 -0.70 -2.85
C ASP A 160 4.46 -0.19 -4.29
N ALA A 161 5.51 0.39 -4.87
CA ALA A 161 5.42 0.95 -6.22
C ALA A 161 5.16 -0.14 -7.31
N PRO A 162 5.93 -1.24 -7.39
CA PRO A 162 5.65 -2.32 -8.35
C PRO A 162 4.25 -2.92 -8.19
N VAL A 163 3.80 -3.14 -6.96
CA VAL A 163 2.48 -3.74 -6.70
C VAL A 163 1.35 -2.82 -7.14
N VAL A 164 1.45 -1.52 -6.84
CA VAL A 164 0.42 -0.55 -7.27
C VAL A 164 0.35 -0.47 -8.79
N LEU A 165 1.49 -0.50 -9.50
CA LEU A 165 1.51 -0.55 -10.97
C LEU A 165 0.83 -1.82 -11.49
N LEU A 166 1.14 -2.99 -10.91
CA LEU A 166 0.49 -4.26 -11.27
C LEU A 166 -1.03 -4.22 -11.03
N VAL A 167 -1.48 -3.64 -9.92
CA VAL A 167 -2.91 -3.48 -9.61
C VAL A 167 -3.59 -2.57 -10.64
N VAL A 168 -2.99 -1.43 -10.98
CA VAL A 168 -3.53 -0.49 -11.98
C VAL A 168 -3.62 -1.15 -13.35
N LEU A 169 -2.59 -1.89 -13.73
CA LEU A 169 -2.53 -2.64 -14.99
C LEU A 169 -3.65 -3.70 -15.06
N LEU A 170 -3.74 -4.56 -14.04
CA LEU A 170 -4.72 -5.66 -13.99
C LEU A 170 -6.17 -5.17 -13.81
N SER A 171 -6.36 -3.96 -13.30
CA SER A 171 -7.68 -3.34 -13.14
C SER A 171 -8.30 -2.85 -14.45
N HIS A 172 -7.49 -2.58 -15.48
CA HIS A 172 -8.03 -2.17 -16.78
C HIS A 172 -8.67 -3.37 -17.51
N ARG A 173 -9.87 -3.14 -18.07
CA ARG A 173 -10.61 -4.17 -18.81
C ARG A 173 -10.01 -4.37 -20.20
N GLY A 174 -8.96 -5.20 -20.25
CA GLY A 174 -8.34 -5.65 -21.50
C GLY A 174 -6.88 -5.27 -21.56
N PHE A 175 -6.05 -6.23 -21.97
CA PHE A 175 -4.70 -5.95 -22.39
C PHE A 175 -4.77 -5.27 -23.75
N SER A 176 -4.66 -3.94 -23.77
CA SER A 176 -4.58 -3.16 -25.01
C SER A 176 -3.35 -3.57 -25.83
N HIS A 177 -2.31 -4.02 -25.12
CA HIS A 177 -1.04 -4.45 -25.67
C HIS A 177 -0.69 -5.86 -25.19
N PRO A 178 0.22 -6.58 -25.87
CA PRO A 178 0.71 -7.87 -25.39
C PRO A 178 1.30 -7.77 -23.98
N TRP A 179 1.23 -8.86 -23.21
CA TRP A 179 1.75 -8.93 -21.83
C TRP A 179 3.21 -8.48 -21.66
N TRP A 180 4.05 -8.68 -22.68
CA TRP A 180 5.46 -8.27 -22.66
C TRP A 180 5.62 -6.76 -22.73
N TYR A 181 4.71 -6.06 -23.42
CA TYR A 181 4.72 -4.60 -23.50
C TYR A 181 4.36 -4.01 -22.14
N GLU A 182 3.33 -4.57 -21.50
CA GLU A 182 2.90 -4.14 -20.16
C GLU A 182 3.99 -4.41 -19.12
N ALA A 183 4.66 -5.57 -19.20
CA ALA A 183 5.81 -5.86 -18.36
C ALA A 183 6.96 -4.87 -18.62
N ALA A 184 7.24 -4.55 -19.88
CA ALA A 184 8.26 -3.58 -20.25
C ALA A 184 7.91 -2.16 -19.76
N LEU A 185 6.63 -1.79 -19.79
CA LEU A 185 6.14 -0.50 -19.29
C LEU A 185 6.35 -0.39 -17.77
N VAL A 186 5.98 -1.43 -17.00
CA VAL A 186 6.24 -1.47 -15.56
C VAL A 186 7.74 -1.37 -15.27
N CYS A 187 8.57 -2.12 -15.98
CA CYS A 187 10.03 -2.03 -15.85
C CYS A 187 10.57 -0.63 -16.21
N TYR A 188 10.00 0.01 -17.24
CA TYR A 188 10.36 1.36 -17.66
C TYR A 188 9.99 2.40 -16.60
N GLU A 189 8.76 2.36 -16.08
CA GLU A 189 8.28 3.29 -15.05
C GLU A 189 9.09 3.17 -13.75
N LEU A 190 9.39 1.94 -13.32
CA LEU A 190 10.26 1.69 -12.17
C LEU A 190 11.69 2.17 -12.43
N GLY A 191 12.23 1.91 -13.63
CA GLY A 191 13.58 2.32 -14.01
C GLY A 191 13.76 3.84 -14.09
N VAL A 192 12.80 4.54 -14.69
CA VAL A 192 12.76 6.01 -14.76
C VAL A 192 12.57 6.59 -13.36
N GLY A 193 11.66 6.04 -12.56
CA GLY A 193 11.46 6.45 -11.18
C GLY A 193 12.73 6.31 -10.34
N ALA A 194 13.45 5.20 -10.49
CA ALA A 194 14.73 4.98 -9.82
C ALA A 194 15.82 5.97 -10.31
N ALA A 195 15.87 6.27 -11.62
CA ALA A 195 16.87 7.18 -12.17
C ALA A 195 16.64 8.65 -11.76
N VAL A 196 15.38 9.08 -11.70
CA VAL A 196 15.00 10.45 -11.27
C VAL A 196 15.09 10.60 -9.75
N GLY A 197 14.88 9.52 -8.99
CA GLY A 197 14.93 9.53 -7.53
C GLY A 197 16.34 9.53 -6.90
N VAL A 198 17.40 9.32 -7.70
CA VAL A 198 18.83 9.37 -7.28
C VAL A 198 19.39 10.77 -7.47
#